data_AF-A0A5B9E3J2-F1
#
_entry.id   AF-A0A5B9E3J2-F1
#
_cell.length_a   1.000
_cell.length_b   1.000
_cell.length_c   1.000
_cell.angle_alpha   90.00
_cell.angle_beta   90.00
_cell.angle_gamma   90.00
#
_symmetry.space_group_name_H-M   'P 1'
#
loop_
_entity.id
_entity.type
_entity.pdbx_description
1 polymer ?
#
loop_
_entity_poly.entity_id
_entity_poly.type
_entity_poly.pdbx_seq_one_letter_code
_entity_poly.pdbx_strand_id
1 'polypeptide(L)'
;MCVHRNLSYSPSTGTLRSVLLMRRAALLFPALLALALKGDSLPAHRAPVTPARAPVIMLWAWERPEDLRTLSPDIAGVAFLAQRVFLNDGVHSIPRHQPIRVPESIYAVAVTRIEIRPGFRDTEAMRAQTAAAIVQTATLADINGLQIDFDATPAQRAFYTDVLQRVRAATPASMSLTMTALVSWCAESDGWLHTLPVDQAIPMHFRLGVHIGYFATREPLCVASVGLSTDESQEYPATRPRQVYLFSPKPWTEAELGQINQNLLPKAE
;
A
#
# COMPACT_ATOMS: atom_id res chain seq x y z
N MET A 1 98.88 3.14 47.87
CA MET A 1 97.82 4.13 47.60
C MET A 1 96.93 3.60 46.48
N CYS A 2 95.61 3.67 46.71
CA CYS A 2 94.45 3.40 45.86
C CYS A 2 94.67 2.98 44.39
N VAL A 3 94.23 1.80 43.94
CA VAL A 3 92.84 1.42 43.57
C VAL A 3 92.36 2.15 42.30
N HIS A 4 92.34 1.47 41.14
CA HIS A 4 91.12 0.88 40.55
C HIS A 4 91.43 0.19 39.20
N ARG A 5 90.83 -1.00 39.03
CA ARG A 5 90.82 -1.84 37.82
C ARG A 5 89.99 -1.20 36.71
N ASN A 6 90.43 -1.35 35.45
CA ASN A 6 89.84 -2.29 34.48
C ASN A 6 90.48 -2.10 33.09
N LEU A 7 91.17 -3.14 32.61
CA LEU A 7 91.64 -3.32 31.22
C LEU A 7 90.66 -4.30 30.55
N SER A 8 89.99 -3.87 29.47
CA SER A 8 90.34 -4.16 28.07
C SER A 8 90.06 -5.59 27.61
N TYR A 9 89.09 -5.78 26.73
CA TYR A 9 89.17 -6.76 25.64
C TYR A 9 88.21 -6.41 24.48
N SER A 10 88.75 -6.48 23.27
CA SER A 10 88.16 -6.41 21.93
C SER A 10 89.03 -7.35 21.06
N PRO A 11 88.72 -7.74 19.80
CA PRO A 11 87.49 -7.71 19.00
C PRO A 11 87.18 -9.11 18.39
N SER A 12 86.12 -9.23 17.60
CA SER A 12 86.21 -10.00 16.34
C SER A 12 85.14 -9.58 15.33
N THR A 13 85.63 -9.06 14.21
CA THR A 13 84.94 -8.76 12.95
C THR A 13 84.60 -10.03 12.18
N GLY A 14 83.41 -10.08 11.57
CA GLY A 14 82.95 -11.16 10.68
C GLY A 14 81.90 -10.67 9.69
N THR A 15 82.41 -10.01 8.64
CA THR A 15 82.00 -9.90 7.23
C THR A 15 80.53 -10.03 6.76
N LEU A 16 80.23 -9.13 5.82
CA LEU A 16 79.03 -8.98 4.99
C LEU A 16 78.56 -10.25 4.27
N ARG A 17 77.24 -10.40 4.13
CA ARG A 17 76.57 -10.67 2.84
C ARG A 17 75.05 -10.47 2.94
N SER A 18 74.58 -9.51 2.15
CA SER A 18 73.34 -9.42 1.39
C SER A 18 72.16 -10.31 1.80
N VAL A 19 71.00 -9.70 2.11
CA VAL A 19 69.74 -9.88 1.34
C VAL A 19 68.82 -8.70 1.66
N LEU A 20 68.51 -7.93 0.62
CA LEU A 20 67.39 -7.00 0.50
C LEU A 20 66.09 -7.71 0.89
N LEU A 21 65.29 -7.18 1.81
CA LEU A 21 63.84 -7.34 1.76
C LEU A 21 63.13 -6.32 2.66
N MET A 22 62.60 -5.29 1.98
CA MET A 22 61.32 -4.63 2.22
C MET A 22 60.89 -4.43 3.68
N ARG A 23 61.29 -3.28 4.23
CA ARG A 23 60.44 -2.51 5.15
C ARG A 23 59.33 -1.86 4.34
N ARG A 24 58.11 -2.42 4.37
CA ARG A 24 56.83 -1.76 4.06
C ARG A 24 55.69 -2.78 4.16
N ALA A 25 54.99 -2.81 5.30
CA ALA A 25 53.57 -3.21 5.41
C ALA A 25 53.15 -3.21 6.90
N ALA A 26 53.22 -2.05 7.54
CA ALA A 26 52.32 -1.74 8.64
C ALA A 26 51.23 -0.85 8.03
N LEU A 27 49.95 -1.15 8.33
CA LEU A 27 48.69 -0.53 7.84
C LEU A 27 47.85 -1.42 6.91
N LEU A 28 47.39 -2.56 7.40
CA LEU A 28 46.10 -3.14 7.01
C LEU A 28 45.51 -3.83 8.24
N PHE A 29 44.19 -3.71 8.45
CA PHE A 29 43.37 -4.05 9.64
C PHE A 29 43.25 -2.91 10.66
N PRO A 30 42.21 -2.05 10.51
CA PRO A 30 40.84 -2.49 10.79
C PRO A 30 39.85 -1.97 9.74
N ALA A 31 39.43 -2.83 8.80
CA ALA A 31 38.33 -2.51 7.87
C ALA A 31 37.41 -3.71 7.62
N LEU A 32 37.34 -4.64 8.58
CA LEU A 32 36.60 -5.90 8.46
C LEU A 32 35.65 -6.15 9.65
N LEU A 33 35.20 -5.08 10.29
CA LEU A 33 34.15 -5.14 11.33
C LEU A 33 33.06 -4.08 11.13
N ALA A 34 32.75 -3.75 9.86
CA ALA A 34 31.65 -2.86 9.49
C ALA A 34 30.74 -3.44 8.39
N LEU A 35 30.91 -4.73 8.03
CA LEU A 35 30.08 -5.44 7.06
C LEU A 35 29.46 -6.71 7.70
N ALA A 36 28.65 -6.55 8.74
CA ALA A 36 27.83 -7.66 9.25
C ALA A 36 26.60 -7.22 10.05
N LEU A 37 26.07 -6.02 9.80
CA LEU A 37 24.77 -5.57 10.31
C LEU A 37 23.91 -5.02 9.16
N LYS A 38 23.82 -5.77 8.05
CA LYS A 38 22.56 -5.77 7.31
C LYS A 38 21.64 -6.70 8.11
N GLY A 39 21.07 -6.16 9.18
CA GLY A 39 19.93 -6.81 9.79
C GLY A 39 18.85 -6.85 8.72
N ASP A 40 18.58 -8.02 8.18
CA ASP A 40 17.32 -8.29 7.48
C ASP A 40 16.24 -8.01 8.52
N SER A 41 15.78 -6.76 8.51
CA SER A 41 14.64 -6.34 9.30
C SER A 41 13.49 -7.13 8.71
N LEU A 42 13.02 -8.14 9.44
CA LEU A 42 11.73 -8.76 9.13
C LEU A 42 10.75 -7.62 8.86
N PRO A 43 9.99 -7.65 7.75
CA PRO A 43 9.10 -6.55 7.39
C PRO A 43 8.23 -6.24 8.60
N ALA A 44 8.43 -5.04 9.18
CA ALA A 44 7.69 -4.62 10.34
C ALA A 44 6.20 -4.56 9.96
N HIS A 45 5.35 -5.11 10.82
CA HIS A 45 3.90 -5.04 10.67
C HIS A 45 3.47 -3.60 10.39
N ARG A 46 2.95 -3.35 9.17
CA ARG A 46 2.46 -2.02 8.81
C ARG A 46 1.09 -1.85 9.45
N ALA A 47 1.03 -1.04 10.50
CA ALA A 47 -0.25 -0.65 11.08
C ALA A 47 -1.07 0.12 10.03
N PRO A 48 -2.40 -0.09 9.95
CA PRO A 48 -3.23 0.64 9.02
C PRO A 48 -3.18 2.13 9.37
N VAL A 49 -3.10 2.97 8.34
CA VAL A 49 -3.07 4.42 8.49
C VAL A 49 -4.38 4.98 7.92
N THR A 50 -5.15 5.65 8.76
CA THR A 50 -6.25 6.49 8.30
C THR A 50 -5.71 7.90 8.12
N PRO A 51 -5.81 8.50 6.92
CA PRO A 51 -5.34 9.87 6.71
C PRO A 51 -6.01 10.81 7.70
N ALA A 52 -5.23 11.70 8.31
CA ALA A 52 -5.79 12.78 9.13
C ALA A 52 -6.71 13.60 8.22
N ARG A 53 -8.02 13.66 8.55
CA ARG A 53 -9.13 14.29 7.80
C ARG A 53 -9.94 13.39 6.87
N ALA A 54 -9.61 12.13 6.69
CA ALA A 54 -10.48 11.23 5.95
C ALA A 54 -11.80 10.98 6.73
N PRO A 55 -12.98 11.22 6.14
CA PRO A 55 -14.26 11.03 6.83
C PRO A 55 -14.49 9.58 7.27
N VAL A 56 -15.38 9.39 8.24
CA VAL A 56 -15.76 8.06 8.72
C VAL A 56 -16.61 7.33 7.68
N ILE A 57 -17.44 8.05 6.91
CA ILE A 57 -18.28 7.46 5.86
C ILE A 57 -17.70 7.83 4.50
N MET A 58 -17.48 6.84 3.64
CA MET A 58 -17.00 7.00 2.27
C MET A 58 -18.02 6.39 1.30
N LEU A 59 -18.60 7.19 0.41
CA LEU A 59 -19.52 6.69 -0.62
C LEU A 59 -18.72 6.19 -1.81
N TRP A 60 -18.99 4.97 -2.24
CA TRP A 60 -18.42 4.43 -3.48
C TRP A 60 -19.31 4.81 -4.67
N ALA A 61 -18.73 5.41 -5.71
CA ALA A 61 -19.43 5.91 -6.90
C ALA A 61 -18.97 5.20 -8.19
N TRP A 62 -19.87 4.40 -8.78
CA TRP A 62 -19.62 3.59 -10.00
C TRP A 62 -19.62 4.40 -11.30
N GLU A 63 -19.28 3.73 -12.40
CA GLU A 63 -19.30 4.27 -13.77
C GLU A 63 -20.76 4.51 -14.22
N ARG A 64 -21.39 5.51 -13.63
CA ARG A 64 -22.75 5.98 -13.90
C ARG A 64 -22.92 7.42 -13.41
N PRO A 65 -23.91 8.19 -13.90
CA PRO A 65 -24.17 9.53 -13.41
C PRO A 65 -24.46 9.52 -11.90
N GLU A 66 -23.80 10.39 -11.15
CA GLU A 66 -24.04 10.58 -9.71
C GLU A 66 -24.14 12.08 -9.41
N ASP A 67 -25.18 12.48 -8.69
CA ASP A 67 -25.36 13.84 -8.19
C ASP A 67 -25.34 13.82 -6.66
N LEU A 68 -24.17 14.10 -6.10
CA LEU A 68 -23.88 14.03 -4.67
C LEU A 68 -23.75 15.43 -4.06
N ARG A 69 -24.20 16.48 -4.74
CA ARG A 69 -24.02 17.89 -4.30
C ARG A 69 -24.66 18.20 -2.95
N THR A 70 -25.63 17.41 -2.51
CA THR A 70 -26.31 17.56 -1.22
C THR A 70 -25.61 16.84 -0.07
N LEU A 71 -24.54 16.08 -0.35
CA LEU A 71 -23.72 15.42 0.67
C LEU A 71 -22.97 16.45 1.52
N SER A 72 -22.89 16.22 2.83
CA SER A 72 -22.12 17.06 3.75
C SER A 72 -20.65 16.65 3.74
N PRO A 73 -19.71 17.53 3.30
CA PRO A 73 -18.29 17.20 3.23
C PRO A 73 -17.62 17.03 4.61
N ASP A 74 -18.25 17.50 5.70
CA ASP A 74 -17.79 17.30 7.07
C ASP A 74 -18.13 15.90 7.62
N ILE A 75 -19.09 15.22 7.00
CA ILE A 75 -19.62 13.93 7.47
C ILE A 75 -19.10 12.77 6.60
N ALA A 76 -19.06 12.97 5.29
CA ALA A 76 -18.76 11.91 4.34
C ALA A 76 -17.81 12.35 3.23
N GLY A 77 -17.06 11.40 2.69
CA GLY A 77 -16.25 11.54 1.49
C GLY A 77 -16.75 10.66 0.35
N VAL A 78 -16.09 10.74 -0.80
CA VAL A 78 -16.46 10.00 -2.01
C VAL A 78 -15.25 9.26 -2.58
N ALA A 79 -15.36 7.95 -2.75
CA ALA A 79 -14.45 7.15 -3.55
C ALA A 79 -15.09 6.90 -4.92
N PHE A 80 -14.60 7.53 -5.98
CA PHE A 80 -15.22 7.48 -7.30
C PHE A 80 -14.37 6.71 -8.30
N LEU A 81 -15.01 5.87 -9.12
CA LEU A 81 -14.34 5.20 -10.24
C LEU A 81 -13.87 6.25 -11.24
N ALA A 82 -12.56 6.47 -11.27
CA ALA A 82 -11.89 7.47 -12.11
C ALA A 82 -11.38 6.87 -13.42
N GLN A 83 -10.99 5.59 -13.40
CA GLN A 83 -10.63 4.85 -14.61
C GLN A 83 -10.78 3.34 -14.44
N ARG A 84 -10.87 2.64 -15.57
CA ARG A 84 -10.73 1.18 -15.70
C ARG A 84 -9.47 0.89 -16.51
N VAL A 85 -8.65 -0.02 -16.03
CA VAL A 85 -7.44 -0.50 -16.70
C VAL A 85 -7.66 -1.95 -17.09
N PHE A 86 -7.77 -2.20 -18.40
CA PHE A 86 -7.91 -3.53 -18.96
C PHE A 86 -6.54 -4.09 -19.33
N LEU A 87 -6.28 -5.33 -18.91
CA LEU A 87 -5.02 -6.03 -19.14
C LEU A 87 -5.25 -7.25 -20.03
N ASN A 88 -4.67 -7.27 -21.22
CA ASN A 88 -4.72 -8.35 -22.20
C ASN A 88 -3.32 -8.52 -22.83
N ASP A 89 -3.17 -8.39 -24.15
CA ASP A 89 -1.88 -8.27 -24.84
C ASP A 89 -1.20 -6.91 -24.62
N GLY A 90 -1.90 -5.95 -23.99
CA GLY A 90 -1.36 -4.69 -23.51
C GLY A 90 -2.12 -4.13 -22.31
N VAL A 91 -1.83 -2.86 -21.99
CA VAL A 91 -2.52 -2.07 -20.97
C VAL A 91 -3.41 -1.03 -21.66
N HIS A 92 -4.71 -1.11 -21.42
CA HIS A 92 -5.69 -0.17 -21.98
C HIS A 92 -6.45 0.54 -20.86
N SER A 93 -6.22 1.84 -20.72
CA SER A 93 -6.95 2.69 -19.77
C SER A 93 -8.16 3.32 -20.43
N ILE A 94 -9.32 3.21 -19.76
CA ILE A 94 -10.54 3.93 -20.11
C ILE A 94 -10.88 4.83 -18.92
N PRO A 95 -10.80 6.17 -19.06
CA PRO A 95 -11.20 7.07 -18.00
C PRO A 95 -12.71 7.02 -17.78
N ARG A 96 -13.16 7.52 -16.63
CA ARG A 96 -14.57 7.75 -16.34
C ARG A 96 -15.19 8.64 -17.43
N HIS A 97 -16.30 8.20 -18.00
CA HIS A 97 -17.09 8.98 -18.97
C HIS A 97 -18.38 9.53 -18.37
N GLN A 98 -18.80 8.99 -17.23
CA GLN A 98 -20.05 9.39 -16.57
C GLN A 98 -19.84 10.59 -15.64
N PRO A 99 -20.76 11.56 -15.60
CA PRO A 99 -20.60 12.72 -14.73
C PRO A 99 -20.67 12.31 -13.27
N ILE A 100 -19.92 13.03 -12.43
CA ILE A 100 -20.07 13.00 -10.98
C ILE A 100 -20.06 14.43 -10.48
N ARG A 101 -21.08 14.82 -9.72
CA ARG A 101 -21.17 16.14 -9.10
C ARG A 101 -21.04 15.98 -7.60
N VAL A 102 -20.11 16.71 -7.01
CA VAL A 102 -19.80 16.65 -5.57
C VAL A 102 -19.79 18.06 -4.99
N PRO A 103 -20.00 18.23 -3.67
CA PRO A 103 -19.82 19.52 -3.03
C PRO A 103 -18.34 19.96 -3.10
N GLU A 104 -18.10 21.26 -3.01
CA GLU A 104 -16.75 21.80 -2.88
C GLU A 104 -16.08 21.24 -1.62
N SER A 105 -14.76 21.07 -1.67
CA SER A 105 -13.94 20.57 -0.55
C SER A 105 -14.29 19.15 -0.07
N ILE A 106 -15.04 18.37 -0.86
CA ILE A 106 -15.29 16.96 -0.53
C ILE A 106 -13.97 16.20 -0.38
N TYR A 107 -13.90 15.29 0.58
CA TYR A 107 -12.79 14.34 0.63
C TYR A 107 -12.96 13.31 -0.49
N ALA A 108 -12.17 13.44 -1.55
CA ALA A 108 -12.27 12.63 -2.76
C ALA A 108 -11.14 11.59 -2.86
N VAL A 109 -11.49 10.35 -3.19
CA VAL A 109 -10.54 9.27 -3.50
C VAL A 109 -10.79 8.81 -4.93
N ALA A 110 -9.76 8.92 -5.77
CA ALA A 110 -9.85 8.44 -7.14
C ALA A 110 -9.58 6.93 -7.18
N VAL A 111 -10.51 6.17 -7.76
CA VAL A 111 -10.41 4.71 -7.84
C VAL A 111 -9.97 4.29 -9.24
N THR A 112 -8.95 3.43 -9.32
CA THR A 112 -8.61 2.68 -10.54
C THR A 112 -9.07 1.23 -10.39
N ARG A 113 -9.97 0.79 -11.27
CA ARG A 113 -10.35 -0.62 -11.40
C ARG A 113 -9.39 -1.33 -12.35
N ILE A 114 -8.80 -2.45 -11.94
CA ILE A 114 -8.05 -3.33 -12.86
C ILE A 114 -8.95 -4.48 -13.29
N GLU A 115 -8.93 -4.81 -14.58
CA GLU A 115 -9.61 -5.98 -15.14
C GLU A 115 -8.71 -6.77 -16.06
N ILE A 116 -8.49 -8.04 -15.74
CA ILE A 116 -7.78 -8.97 -16.63
C ILE A 116 -8.74 -9.54 -17.67
N ARG A 117 -8.28 -9.58 -18.92
CA ARG A 117 -8.98 -10.10 -20.09
C ARG A 117 -8.15 -11.20 -20.75
N PRO A 118 -8.76 -12.04 -21.63
CA PRO A 118 -8.02 -13.06 -22.37
C PRO A 118 -6.80 -12.45 -23.09
N GLY A 119 -5.65 -13.13 -23.00
CA GLY A 119 -4.39 -12.65 -23.56
C GLY A 119 -3.40 -12.08 -22.53
N PHE A 120 -3.84 -11.82 -21.30
CA PHE A 120 -2.98 -11.35 -20.22
C PHE A 120 -1.76 -12.26 -19.98
N ARG A 121 -0.59 -11.64 -19.88
CA ARG A 121 0.66 -12.27 -19.43
C ARG A 121 1.33 -11.38 -18.40
N ASP A 122 1.65 -11.96 -17.25
CA ASP A 122 2.47 -11.30 -16.24
C ASP A 122 3.92 -11.16 -16.75
N THR A 123 4.25 -9.98 -17.25
CA THR A 123 5.58 -9.61 -17.75
C THR A 123 6.02 -8.33 -17.07
N GLU A 124 7.34 -8.08 -17.04
CA GLU A 124 7.89 -6.82 -16.52
C GLU A 124 7.27 -5.60 -17.21
N ALA A 125 7.11 -5.65 -18.53
CA ALA A 125 6.48 -4.57 -19.30
C ALA A 125 5.02 -4.35 -18.84
N MET A 126 4.25 -5.41 -18.65
CA MET A 126 2.85 -5.34 -18.19
C MET A 126 2.75 -4.71 -16.79
N ARG A 127 3.61 -5.12 -15.84
CA ARG A 127 3.68 -4.54 -14.49
C ARG A 127 4.01 -3.05 -14.53
N ALA A 128 5.07 -2.68 -15.25
CA ALA A 128 5.50 -1.29 -15.36
C ALA A 128 4.43 -0.40 -16.02
N GLN A 129 3.81 -0.87 -17.11
CA GLN A 129 2.76 -0.13 -17.81
C GLN A 129 1.48 0.01 -16.97
N THR A 130 1.11 -1.03 -16.22
CA THR A 130 -0.07 -0.98 -15.33
C THR A 130 0.16 0.02 -14.20
N ALA A 131 1.35 0.01 -13.57
CA ALA A 131 1.70 0.99 -12.55
C ALA A 131 1.69 2.41 -13.11
N ALA A 132 2.26 2.63 -14.30
CA ALA A 132 2.24 3.94 -14.96
C ALA A 132 0.81 4.43 -15.23
N ALA A 133 -0.08 3.57 -15.70
CA ALA A 133 -1.49 3.89 -15.91
C ALA A 133 -2.20 4.28 -14.61
N ILE A 134 -1.93 3.60 -13.50
CA ILE A 134 -2.50 3.94 -12.19
C ILE A 134 -1.94 5.27 -11.66
N VAL A 135 -0.65 5.51 -11.82
CA VAL A 135 0.00 6.77 -11.38
C VAL A 135 -0.59 7.98 -12.11
N GLN A 136 -1.05 7.83 -13.37
CA GLN A 136 -1.76 8.91 -14.06
C GLN A 136 -3.05 9.32 -13.34
N THR A 137 -3.79 8.42 -12.70
CA THR A 137 -4.97 8.83 -11.91
C THR A 137 -4.59 9.58 -10.63
N ALA A 138 -3.38 9.40 -10.10
CA ALA A 138 -2.88 10.20 -8.97
C ALA A 138 -2.60 11.66 -9.35
N THR A 139 -2.61 12.03 -10.64
CA THR A 139 -2.39 13.42 -11.09
C THR A 139 -3.68 14.22 -11.26
N LEU A 140 -4.84 13.61 -11.01
CA LEU A 140 -6.11 14.32 -11.02
C LEU A 140 -6.09 15.45 -9.98
N ALA A 141 -6.68 16.60 -10.34
CA ALA A 141 -6.85 17.70 -9.42
C ALA A 141 -7.89 17.34 -8.33
N ASP A 142 -7.77 17.99 -7.18
CA ASP A 142 -8.77 17.96 -6.11
C ASP A 142 -9.10 16.57 -5.55
N ILE A 143 -8.11 15.66 -5.54
CA ILE A 143 -8.20 14.35 -4.87
C ILE A 143 -7.32 14.30 -3.62
N ASN A 144 -7.74 13.51 -2.64
CA ASN A 144 -7.05 13.30 -1.37
C ASN A 144 -6.37 11.92 -1.28
N GLY A 145 -6.74 10.99 -2.17
CA GLY A 145 -6.18 9.65 -2.18
C GLY A 145 -6.41 8.90 -3.48
N LEU A 146 -5.65 7.82 -3.62
CA LEU A 146 -5.76 6.85 -4.69
C LEU A 146 -6.21 5.52 -4.09
N GLN A 147 -7.20 4.88 -4.71
CA GLN A 147 -7.63 3.53 -4.36
C GLN A 147 -7.53 2.62 -5.58
N ILE A 148 -7.08 1.39 -5.37
CA ILE A 148 -7.02 0.39 -6.44
C ILE A 148 -8.04 -0.72 -6.15
N ASP A 149 -8.87 -1.01 -7.14
CA ASP A 149 -9.88 -2.06 -7.07
C ASP A 149 -9.52 -3.21 -8.01
N PHE A 150 -9.08 -4.34 -7.45
CA PHE A 150 -8.66 -5.50 -8.24
C PHE A 150 -8.91 -6.81 -7.51
N ASP A 151 -9.69 -7.71 -8.12
CA ASP A 151 -10.00 -9.05 -7.60
C ASP A 151 -8.91 -10.05 -7.98
N ALA A 152 -7.70 -9.85 -7.46
CA ALA A 152 -6.54 -10.68 -7.75
C ALA A 152 -6.75 -12.15 -7.36
N THR A 153 -6.68 -13.06 -8.33
CA THR A 153 -6.55 -14.50 -8.07
C THR A 153 -5.19 -14.80 -7.41
N PRO A 154 -5.01 -15.97 -6.77
CA PRO A 154 -3.71 -16.34 -6.19
C PRO A 154 -2.53 -16.21 -7.16
N ALA A 155 -2.71 -16.59 -8.43
CA ALA A 155 -1.67 -16.48 -9.46
C ALA A 155 -1.33 -15.04 -9.86
N GLN A 156 -2.21 -14.07 -9.56
CA GLN A 156 -2.04 -12.65 -9.90
C GLN A 156 -1.49 -11.82 -8.74
N ARG A 157 -1.34 -12.39 -7.53
CA ARG A 157 -0.86 -11.66 -6.35
C ARG A 157 0.55 -11.11 -6.53
N ALA A 158 1.47 -11.88 -7.12
CA ALA A 158 2.84 -11.42 -7.38
C ALA A 158 2.87 -10.22 -8.35
N PHE A 159 2.06 -10.27 -9.42
CA PHE A 159 1.84 -9.15 -10.32
C PHE A 159 1.33 -7.92 -9.56
N TYR A 160 0.28 -8.11 -8.75
CA TYR A 160 -0.37 -7.00 -8.06
C TYR A 160 0.52 -6.36 -6.99
N THR A 161 1.23 -7.16 -6.20
CA THR A 161 2.21 -6.68 -5.22
C THR A 161 3.26 -5.78 -5.87
N ASP A 162 3.81 -6.20 -7.01
CA ASP A 162 4.82 -5.43 -7.75
C ASP A 162 4.25 -4.11 -8.30
N VAL A 163 3.04 -4.15 -8.87
CA VAL A 163 2.32 -2.94 -9.32
C VAL A 163 2.11 -1.98 -8.15
N LEU A 164 1.65 -2.45 -7.00
CA LEU A 164 1.43 -1.62 -5.81
C LEU A 164 2.74 -0.99 -5.29
N GLN A 165 3.85 -1.72 -5.34
CA GLN A 165 5.18 -1.20 -4.97
C GLN A 165 5.62 -0.07 -5.89
N ARG A 166 5.43 -0.22 -7.20
CA ARG A 166 5.74 0.83 -8.18
C ARG A 166 4.85 2.04 -8.03
N VAL A 167 3.54 1.83 -7.84
CA VAL A 167 2.59 2.92 -7.60
C VAL A 167 2.99 3.71 -6.36
N ARG A 168 3.24 3.02 -5.23
CA ARG A 168 3.67 3.71 -4.00
C ARG A 168 4.99 4.46 -4.18
N ALA A 169 5.95 3.90 -4.90
CA ALA A 169 7.23 4.56 -5.17
C ALA A 169 7.08 5.82 -6.05
N ALA A 170 6.04 5.88 -6.88
CA ALA A 170 5.79 6.96 -7.82
C ALA A 170 4.74 7.98 -7.35
N THR A 171 4.07 7.76 -6.20
CA THR A 171 3.11 8.70 -5.62
C THR A 171 3.68 9.41 -4.38
N PRO A 172 3.23 10.64 -4.07
CA PRO A 172 3.65 11.33 -2.87
C PRO A 172 3.33 10.52 -1.60
N ALA A 173 4.26 10.47 -0.65
CA ALA A 173 4.05 9.78 0.63
C ALA A 173 2.88 10.35 1.46
N SER A 174 2.50 11.60 1.19
CA SER A 174 1.34 12.27 1.81
C SER A 174 0.00 11.85 1.19
N MET A 175 0.01 11.20 0.03
CA MET A 175 -1.20 10.72 -0.63
C MET A 175 -1.56 9.33 -0.10
N SER A 176 -2.81 9.18 0.35
CA SER A 176 -3.34 7.88 0.77
C SER A 176 -3.35 6.91 -0.42
N LEU A 177 -2.83 5.69 -0.24
CA LEU A 177 -2.98 4.58 -1.17
C LEU A 177 -3.75 3.45 -0.48
N THR A 178 -4.98 3.23 -0.90
CA THR A 178 -5.82 2.13 -0.39
C THR A 178 -6.12 1.12 -1.48
N MET A 179 -6.67 -0.02 -1.10
CA MET A 179 -7.21 -0.99 -2.05
C MET A 179 -8.50 -1.60 -1.52
N THR A 180 -9.38 -2.08 -2.41
CA THR A 180 -10.43 -3.03 -2.01
C THR A 180 -9.81 -4.40 -1.78
N ALA A 181 -10.40 -5.19 -0.90
CA ALA A 181 -9.97 -6.53 -0.60
C ALA A 181 -11.17 -7.48 -0.50
N LEU A 182 -11.01 -8.69 -1.03
CA LEU A 182 -11.93 -9.78 -0.70
C LEU A 182 -11.79 -10.09 0.80
N VAL A 183 -12.92 -10.27 1.49
CA VAL A 183 -12.92 -10.52 2.95
C VAL A 183 -12.08 -11.74 3.32
N SER A 184 -12.04 -12.76 2.46
CA SER A 184 -11.21 -13.95 2.66
C SER A 184 -9.72 -13.65 2.77
N TRP A 185 -9.22 -12.59 2.10
CA TRP A 185 -7.81 -12.18 2.20
C TRP A 185 -7.47 -11.62 3.58
N CYS A 186 -8.46 -11.01 4.26
CA CYS A 186 -8.28 -10.39 5.56
C CYS A 186 -8.37 -11.37 6.73
N ALA A 187 -8.77 -12.63 6.47
CA ALA A 187 -8.87 -13.69 7.48
C ALA A 187 -7.53 -14.38 7.76
N GLU A 188 -6.57 -14.31 6.83
CA GLU A 188 -5.23 -14.86 6.98
C GLU A 188 -4.36 -13.87 7.78
N SER A 189 -3.82 -14.30 8.92
CA SER A 189 -2.71 -13.58 9.57
C SER A 189 -1.41 -13.88 8.81
N ASP A 190 -0.60 -12.86 8.53
CA ASP A 190 0.65 -12.97 7.76
C ASP A 190 0.44 -13.49 6.31
N GLY A 191 -0.76 -13.24 5.77
CA GLY A 191 -1.09 -13.55 4.37
C GLY A 191 -0.36 -12.64 3.38
N TRP A 192 -0.67 -12.79 2.10
CA TRP A 192 -0.02 -12.00 1.03
C TRP A 192 -0.22 -10.48 1.17
N LEU A 193 -1.28 -10.04 1.86
CA LEU A 193 -1.54 -8.63 2.16
C LEU A 193 -0.47 -8.01 3.08
N HIS A 194 0.15 -8.82 3.93
CA HIS A 194 1.02 -8.39 5.02
C HIS A 194 2.18 -7.46 4.58
N THR A 195 2.66 -7.67 3.36
CA THR A 195 3.82 -6.96 2.80
C THR A 195 3.45 -5.82 1.86
N LEU A 196 2.15 -5.54 1.68
CA LEU A 196 1.70 -4.58 0.69
C LEU A 196 2.00 -3.14 1.10
N PRO A 197 2.33 -2.26 0.14
CA PRO A 197 2.69 -0.87 0.40
C PRO A 197 1.47 0.07 0.44
N VAL A 198 0.32 -0.44 0.90
CA VAL A 198 -0.94 0.30 1.03
C VAL A 198 -1.16 0.75 2.48
N ASP A 199 -1.94 1.80 2.67
CA ASP A 199 -2.29 2.34 3.98
C ASP A 199 -3.45 1.56 4.63
N GLN A 200 -4.37 1.06 3.79
CA GLN A 200 -5.49 0.21 4.19
C GLN A 200 -5.90 -0.73 3.05
N ALA A 201 -6.40 -1.90 3.41
CA ALA A 201 -7.10 -2.83 2.53
C ALA A 201 -8.56 -2.95 3.01
N ILE A 202 -9.52 -2.51 2.20
CA ILE A 202 -10.92 -2.36 2.59
C ILE A 202 -11.64 -3.70 2.35
N PRO A 203 -11.98 -4.47 3.39
CA PRO A 203 -12.68 -5.74 3.22
C PRO A 203 -14.09 -5.49 2.72
N MET A 204 -14.43 -6.01 1.54
CA MET A 204 -15.76 -5.89 0.95
C MET A 204 -16.70 -6.95 1.51
N HIS A 205 -17.31 -6.67 2.67
CA HIS A 205 -18.36 -7.52 3.25
C HIS A 205 -19.65 -7.31 2.47
N PHE A 206 -19.77 -7.91 1.30
CA PHE A 206 -21.02 -8.07 0.56
C PHE A 206 -20.80 -9.04 -0.58
N ARG A 207 -21.89 -9.58 -1.14
CA ARG A 207 -21.85 -10.53 -2.28
C ARG A 207 -20.95 -11.74 -2.02
N LEU A 208 -20.91 -12.20 -0.77
CA LEU A 208 -20.07 -13.34 -0.33
C LEU A 208 -20.61 -14.71 -0.80
N GLY A 209 -21.78 -14.75 -1.44
CA GLY A 209 -22.42 -15.99 -1.88
C GLY A 209 -22.80 -16.90 -0.72
N VAL A 210 -22.61 -18.21 -0.88
CA VAL A 210 -22.91 -19.23 0.16
C VAL A 210 -21.92 -19.21 1.34
N HIS A 211 -20.88 -18.38 1.30
CA HIS A 211 -19.98 -18.16 2.43
C HIS A 211 -20.60 -17.15 3.41
N ILE A 212 -21.70 -17.56 4.01
CA ILE A 212 -22.34 -16.91 5.15
C ILE A 212 -21.54 -17.23 6.42
N GLY A 213 -20.41 -16.55 6.59
CA GLY A 213 -19.61 -16.62 7.80
C GLY A 213 -18.93 -15.30 8.07
N TYR A 214 -19.00 -14.84 9.32
CA TYR A 214 -18.17 -13.73 9.78
C TYR A 214 -16.71 -14.16 9.67
N PHE A 215 -15.98 -13.60 8.71
CA PHE A 215 -14.53 -13.73 8.68
C PHE A 215 -13.98 -12.83 9.77
N ALA A 216 -13.41 -13.42 10.81
CA ALA A 216 -12.65 -12.65 11.78
C ALA A 216 -11.48 -11.97 11.05
N THR A 217 -11.49 -10.64 11.01
CA THR A 217 -10.40 -9.83 10.44
C THR A 217 -9.16 -10.01 11.29
N ARG A 218 -8.11 -10.63 10.71
CA ARG A 218 -6.82 -10.85 11.37
C ARG A 218 -5.70 -10.00 10.77
N GLU A 219 -5.80 -9.67 9.49
CA GLU A 219 -4.83 -8.84 8.79
C GLU A 219 -4.92 -7.38 9.28
N PRO A 220 -3.82 -6.80 9.83
CA PRO A 220 -3.77 -5.42 10.29
C PRO A 220 -4.23 -4.39 9.25
N LEU A 221 -3.90 -4.56 7.97
CA LEU A 221 -4.33 -3.61 6.93
C LEU A 221 -5.86 -3.51 6.80
N CYS A 222 -6.60 -4.52 7.26
CA CYS A 222 -8.05 -4.58 7.13
C CYS A 222 -8.84 -4.10 8.36
N VAL A 223 -8.20 -3.85 9.52
CA VAL A 223 -8.96 -3.59 10.76
C VAL A 223 -9.53 -2.17 10.88
N ALA A 224 -9.02 -1.22 10.10
CA ALA A 224 -9.42 0.18 10.20
C ALA A 224 -10.68 0.52 9.38
N SER A 225 -11.08 -0.33 8.43
CA SER A 225 -12.14 -0.04 7.49
C SER A 225 -13.06 -1.23 7.24
N VAL A 226 -14.27 -0.98 6.77
CA VAL A 226 -15.18 -2.00 6.23
C VAL A 226 -15.83 -1.50 4.94
N GLY A 227 -16.04 -2.38 3.98
CA GLY A 227 -16.90 -2.15 2.81
C GLY A 227 -18.23 -2.85 2.98
N LEU A 228 -19.34 -2.13 2.83
CA LEU A 228 -20.72 -2.63 3.00
C LEU A 228 -21.56 -2.28 1.78
N SER A 229 -22.48 -3.16 1.38
CA SER A 229 -23.47 -2.85 0.37
C SER A 229 -24.74 -2.29 0.99
N THR A 230 -25.34 -1.27 0.38
CA THR A 230 -26.60 -0.66 0.85
C THR A 230 -27.80 -1.59 0.69
N ASP A 231 -27.70 -2.64 -0.12
CA ASP A 231 -28.78 -3.60 -0.41
C ASP A 231 -28.61 -4.96 0.30
N GLU A 232 -27.67 -5.07 1.24
CA GLU A 232 -27.49 -6.27 2.05
C GLU A 232 -27.63 -5.93 3.53
N SER A 233 -28.47 -6.68 4.24
CA SER A 233 -28.53 -6.61 5.70
C SER A 233 -27.27 -7.26 6.26
N GLN A 234 -26.44 -6.48 6.95
CA GLN A 234 -25.28 -7.01 7.65
C GLN A 234 -25.27 -6.60 9.12
N GLU A 235 -25.01 -7.59 9.96
CA GLU A 235 -24.62 -7.35 11.34
C GLU A 235 -23.23 -6.72 11.33
N TYR A 236 -23.18 -5.45 11.74
CA TYR A 236 -21.92 -4.75 11.96
C TYR A 236 -21.10 -5.50 13.01
N PRO A 237 -19.75 -5.54 12.88
CA PRO A 237 -18.91 -5.86 14.02
C PRO A 237 -19.32 -4.99 15.22
N ALA A 238 -19.38 -5.57 16.41
CA ALA A 238 -19.84 -4.87 17.62
C ALA A 238 -19.05 -3.57 17.91
N THR A 239 -17.81 -3.47 17.43
CA THR A 239 -17.03 -2.24 17.39
C THR A 239 -17.14 -1.61 16.00
N ARG A 240 -17.64 -0.37 15.92
CA ARG A 240 -17.66 0.36 14.65
C ARG A 240 -16.22 0.50 14.11
N PRO A 241 -15.95 0.10 12.86
CA PRO A 241 -14.66 0.35 12.22
C PRO A 241 -14.43 1.87 12.11
N ARG A 242 -13.16 2.27 11.96
CA ARG A 242 -12.82 3.70 11.86
C ARG A 242 -13.35 4.33 10.59
N GLN A 243 -13.49 3.55 9.51
CA GLN A 243 -14.11 3.97 8.26
C GLN A 243 -15.08 2.93 7.70
N VAL A 244 -16.17 3.42 7.12
CA VAL A 244 -17.21 2.64 6.45
C VAL A 244 -17.30 3.11 5.00
N TYR A 245 -16.97 2.21 4.08
CA TYR A 245 -17.17 2.39 2.65
C TYR A 245 -18.53 1.81 2.27
N LEU A 246 -19.44 2.67 1.79
CA LEU A 246 -20.76 2.26 1.36
C LEU A 246 -20.79 2.09 -0.16
N PHE A 247 -21.20 0.90 -0.59
CA PHE A 247 -21.35 0.53 -1.99
C PHE A 247 -22.83 0.45 -2.30
N SER A 248 -23.30 1.16 -3.33
CA SER A 248 -24.70 1.06 -3.75
C SER A 248 -24.83 0.46 -5.15
N PRO A 249 -25.66 -0.58 -5.36
CA PRO A 249 -25.93 -1.12 -6.68
C PRO A 249 -26.78 -0.17 -7.55
N LYS A 250 -27.40 0.85 -6.94
CA LYS A 250 -28.25 1.87 -7.60
C LYS A 250 -27.68 3.28 -7.39
N PRO A 251 -27.93 4.26 -8.28
CA PRO A 251 -27.51 5.64 -8.07
C PRO A 251 -27.95 6.16 -6.70
N TRP A 252 -27.13 7.01 -6.09
CA TRP A 252 -27.44 7.58 -4.78
C TRP A 252 -28.65 8.51 -4.87
N THR A 253 -29.60 8.35 -3.95
CA THR A 253 -30.81 9.16 -3.86
C THR A 253 -30.67 10.28 -2.83
N GLU A 254 -31.41 11.38 -3.00
CA GLU A 254 -31.42 12.47 -2.01
C GLU A 254 -31.82 12.00 -0.61
N ALA A 255 -32.70 10.99 -0.52
CA ALA A 255 -33.11 10.41 0.76
C ALA A 255 -31.95 9.69 1.46
N GLU A 256 -31.17 8.89 0.73
CA GLU A 256 -29.98 8.21 1.27
C GLU A 256 -28.91 9.22 1.68
N LEU A 257 -28.65 10.23 0.85
CA LEU A 257 -27.72 11.32 1.18
C LEU A 257 -28.17 12.08 2.43
N GLY A 258 -29.47 12.32 2.58
CA GLY A 258 -30.07 12.94 3.76
C GLY A 258 -29.87 12.13 5.05
N GLN A 259 -29.95 10.79 4.96
CA GLN A 259 -29.63 9.90 6.09
C GLN A 259 -28.14 9.95 6.44
N ILE A 260 -27.27 9.89 5.42
CA ILE A 260 -25.81 9.94 5.61
C ILE A 260 -25.39 11.26 6.24
N ASN A 261 -25.98 12.38 5.85
CA ASN A 261 -25.73 13.69 6.44
C ASN A 261 -26.09 13.77 7.93
N GLN A 262 -26.96 12.88 8.41
CA GLN A 262 -27.31 12.72 9.82
C GLN A 262 -26.44 11.66 10.51
N ASN A 263 -25.35 11.22 9.86
CA ASN A 263 -24.46 10.14 10.30
C ASN A 263 -25.20 8.79 10.48
N LEU A 264 -26.25 8.57 9.68
CA LEU A 264 -27.01 7.33 9.61
C LEU A 264 -26.59 6.53 8.38
N LEU A 265 -26.42 5.23 8.55
CA LEU A 265 -26.16 4.33 7.42
C LEU A 265 -27.50 3.96 6.76
N PRO A 266 -27.62 4.08 5.42
CA PRO A 266 -28.83 3.68 4.72
C PRO A 266 -29.20 2.24 5.03
N LYS A 267 -30.48 2.00 5.30
CA LYS A 267 -30.99 0.64 5.50
C LYS A 267 -31.21 -0.02 4.15
N ALA A 268 -30.94 -1.32 4.06
CA ALA A 268 -31.41 -2.13 2.94
C ALA A 268 -32.94 -2.10 2.89
N GLU A 269 -33.49 -1.71 1.75
CA GLU A 269 -34.92 -1.81 1.42
C GLU A 269 -35.30 -3.24 1.03
#